data_AF-A0A8H3HGY1-F1
#
_entry.id   AF-A0A8H3HGY1-F1
#
_cell.length_a   1.000
_cell.length_b   1.000
_cell.length_c   1.000
_cell.angle_alpha   90.00
_cell.angle_beta   90.00
_cell.angle_gamma   90.00
#
_symmetry.space_group_name_H-M   'P 1'
#
loop_
_entity.id
_entity.type
_entity.pdbx_description
1 polymer ?
#
loop_
_entity_poly.entity_id
_entity_poly.type
_entity_poly.pdbx_seq_one_letter_code
_entity_poly.pdbx_strand_id
1 'polypeptide(L)'
;MKSGSIDVFDPTTTNRLVFLVPTTPERLQLGIDKCKAYYRRALAHSLHHEEDEAEADLHEALKIVPGDDAITKELAKVQQKKREKREKEKKAFKGLFS
;
A
#
# COMPACT_ATOMS: atom_id res chain seq x y z
N MET A 1 -0.41 -1.28 51.18
CA MET A 1 -1.78 -0.74 51.07
C MET A 1 -1.82 0.22 49.89
N LYS A 2 -2.66 -0.14 48.89
CA LYS A 2 -3.41 0.68 47.90
C LYS A 2 -2.77 1.91 47.22
N SER A 3 -2.91 1.89 45.88
CA SER A 3 -3.28 3.00 44.95
C SER A 3 -2.36 4.22 44.88
N GLY A 4 -2.00 4.78 43.72
CA GLY A 4 -2.59 4.73 42.38
C GLY A 4 -2.50 6.14 41.79
N SER A 5 -2.09 6.22 40.51
CA SER A 5 -2.48 7.21 39.50
C SER A 5 -2.12 8.69 39.71
N ILE A 6 -1.53 9.33 38.70
CA ILE A 6 -2.19 10.31 37.82
C ILE A 6 -1.13 10.98 36.95
N ASP A 7 -1.22 10.69 35.64
CA ASP A 7 -0.67 11.49 34.56
C ASP A 7 -1.24 12.91 34.65
N VAL A 8 -0.40 13.90 34.95
CA VAL A 8 -0.81 15.31 34.94
C VAL A 8 -0.56 15.87 33.54
N PHE A 9 -1.61 15.76 32.73
CA PHE A 9 -1.86 16.59 31.56
C PHE A 9 -2.16 18.03 32.04
N ASP A 10 -1.26 18.97 31.78
CA ASP A 10 -1.40 20.39 32.17
C ASP A 10 -2.03 21.21 31.01
N PRO A 11 -3.16 21.92 31.21
CA PRO A 11 -3.96 22.50 30.11
C PRO A 11 -3.69 23.97 29.74
N THR A 12 -2.54 24.58 30.04
CA THR A 12 -2.37 26.05 29.94
C THR A 12 -1.52 26.60 28.80
N THR A 13 -1.50 26.03 27.60
CA THR A 13 -0.81 26.69 26.46
C THR A 13 -1.62 26.64 25.17
N THR A 14 -2.68 27.45 25.16
CA THR A 14 -3.34 27.87 23.92
C THR A 14 -3.20 29.37 23.80
N ASN A 15 -2.44 29.80 22.78
CA ASN A 15 -2.79 30.86 21.82
C ASN A 15 -1.55 31.65 21.36
N ARG A 16 -0.81 31.11 20.40
CA ARG A 16 -0.13 31.91 19.37
C ARG A 16 -0.59 31.42 18.01
N LEU A 17 -1.50 32.18 17.42
CA LEU A 17 -1.92 32.09 16.03
C LEU A 17 -0.70 32.32 15.11
N VAL A 18 -0.13 31.23 14.62
CA VAL A 18 0.81 31.20 13.49
C VAL A 18 0.24 30.24 12.45
N PHE A 19 -0.40 30.81 11.43
CA PHE A 19 -0.33 30.34 10.04
C PHE A 19 -0.72 28.88 9.70
N LEU A 20 -2.03 28.62 9.63
CA LEU A 20 -2.78 27.92 8.55
C LEU A 20 -2.14 26.77 7.70
N VAL A 21 -1.62 25.69 8.28
CA VAL A 21 -1.68 24.33 7.70
C VAL A 21 -1.79 23.31 8.84
N PRO A 22 -2.84 22.46 8.92
CA PRO A 22 -2.90 21.43 9.95
C PRO A 22 -1.95 20.29 9.58
N THR A 23 -0.74 20.30 10.14
CA THR A 23 0.18 19.16 10.13
C THR A 23 -0.25 18.16 11.20
N THR A 24 -1.32 17.40 10.95
CA THR A 24 -1.73 16.31 11.85
C THR A 24 -0.95 15.02 11.50
N PRO A 25 -0.18 14.43 12.44
CA PRO A 25 0.50 13.15 12.21
C PRO A 25 -0.48 12.00 11.91
N GLU A 26 -1.72 12.14 12.36
CA GLU A 26 -2.83 11.23 12.09
C GLU A 26 -3.14 11.06 10.59
N ARG A 27 -2.95 12.14 9.81
CA ARG A 27 -3.24 12.14 8.37
C ARG A 27 -2.17 11.39 7.57
N LEU A 28 -0.93 11.43 8.04
CA LEU A 28 0.18 10.61 7.55
C LEU A 28 -0.05 9.13 7.88
N GLN A 29 -0.55 8.84 9.09
CA GLN A 29 -0.83 7.48 9.53
C GLN A 29 -1.87 6.78 8.64
N LEU A 30 -2.96 7.47 8.31
CA LEU A 30 -3.99 6.94 7.42
C LEU A 30 -3.45 6.61 6.01
N GLY A 31 -2.53 7.41 5.49
CA GLY A 31 -1.86 7.14 4.22
C GLY A 31 -1.03 5.86 4.25
N ILE A 32 -0.20 5.71 5.29
CA ILE A 32 0.64 4.52 5.48
C ILE A 32 -0.21 3.25 5.67
N ASP A 33 -1.29 3.34 6.43
CA ASP A 33 -2.19 2.20 6.64
C ASP A 33 -2.92 1.81 5.35
N LYS A 34 -3.29 2.80 4.53
CA LYS A 34 -3.84 2.57 3.19
C LYS A 34 -2.83 1.91 2.26
N CYS A 35 -1.56 2.33 2.28
CA CYS A 35 -0.49 1.71 1.51
C CYS A 35 -0.31 0.23 1.89
N LYS A 36 -0.27 -0.08 3.19
CA LYS A 36 -0.21 -1.47 3.68
C LYS A 36 -1.43 -2.29 3.26
N ALA A 37 -2.62 -1.69 3.25
CA ALA A 37 -3.84 -2.36 2.80
C ALA A 37 -3.76 -2.74 1.31
N TYR A 38 -3.33 -1.81 0.45
CA TYR A 38 -3.09 -2.10 -0.98
C TYR A 38 -2.03 -3.18 -1.17
N TYR A 39 -0.91 -3.11 -0.43
CA TYR A 39 0.13 -4.14 -0.52
C TYR A 39 -0.40 -5.53 -0.13
N ARG A 40 -1.15 -5.65 0.96
CA ARG A 40 -1.77 -6.92 1.38
C ARG A 40 -2.79 -7.43 0.36
N ARG A 41 -3.59 -6.53 -0.23
CA ARG A 41 -4.57 -6.88 -1.26
C ARG A 41 -3.89 -7.38 -2.54
N ALA A 42 -2.81 -6.73 -2.96
CA ALA A 42 -2.00 -7.19 -4.08
C ALA A 42 -1.40 -8.58 -3.87
N LEU A 43 -0.94 -8.89 -2.64
CA LEU A 43 -0.49 -10.24 -2.30
C LEU A 43 -1.62 -11.27 -2.43
N ALA A 44 -2.84 -10.93 -1.99
CA ALA A 44 -4.00 -11.79 -2.17
C ALA A 44 -4.32 -12.01 -3.65
N HIS A 45 -4.34 -10.95 -4.47
CA HIS A 45 -4.53 -11.07 -5.92
C HIS A 45 -3.45 -11.94 -6.59
N SER A 46 -2.18 -11.80 -6.19
CA SER A 46 -1.07 -12.64 -6.66
C SER A 46 -1.26 -14.13 -6.34
N LEU A 47 -1.90 -14.45 -5.20
CA LEU A 47 -2.28 -15.82 -4.83
C LEU A 47 -3.48 -16.34 -5.63
N HIS A 48 -4.41 -15.46 -6.01
CA HIS A 48 -5.58 -15.79 -6.84
C HIS A 48 -5.29 -15.79 -8.34
N HIS A 49 -4.03 -15.64 -8.74
CA HIS A 49 -3.64 -15.58 -10.16
C HIS A 49 -4.25 -14.37 -10.90
N GLU A 50 -4.48 -13.29 -10.17
CA GLU A 50 -5.01 -12.01 -10.65
C GLU A 50 -3.86 -10.99 -10.72
N GLU A 51 -2.92 -11.20 -11.64
CA GLU A 51 -1.72 -10.36 -11.71
C GLU A 51 -2.00 -8.94 -12.19
N ASP A 52 -3.08 -8.71 -12.94
CA ASP A 52 -3.49 -7.38 -13.40
C ASP A 52 -3.94 -6.50 -12.23
N GLU A 53 -4.80 -7.04 -11.37
CA GLU A 53 -5.31 -6.41 -10.16
C GLU A 53 -4.20 -6.19 -9.13
N ALA A 54 -3.33 -7.19 -8.97
CA ALA A 54 -2.16 -7.07 -8.09
C ALA A 54 -1.22 -5.94 -8.54
N GLU A 55 -0.97 -5.80 -9.84
CA GLU A 55 -0.14 -4.72 -10.39
C GLU A 55 -0.77 -3.35 -10.13
N ALA A 56 -2.08 -3.21 -10.36
CA ALA A 56 -2.80 -1.96 -10.10
C ALA A 56 -2.72 -1.53 -8.62
N ASP A 57 -2.91 -2.46 -7.69
CA ASP A 57 -2.82 -2.19 -6.26
C ASP A 57 -1.43 -1.78 -5.80
N LEU A 58 -0.39 -2.43 -6.32
CA LEU A 58 1.00 -2.06 -6.02
C LEU A 58 1.34 -0.67 -6.58
N HIS A 59 0.80 -0.29 -7.73
CA HIS A 59 0.93 1.08 -8.25
C HIS A 59 0.25 2.11 -7.37
N GLU A 60 -0.96 1.85 -6.86
CA GLU A 60 -1.62 2.74 -5.90
C GLU A 60 -0.83 2.84 -4.60
N ALA A 61 -0.22 1.75 -4.14
CA ALA A 61 0.65 1.74 -2.97
C ALA A 61 1.91 2.61 -3.18
N LEU A 62 2.55 2.53 -4.36
CA LEU A 62 3.72 3.36 -4.73
C LEU A 62 3.37 4.85 -4.86
N LYS A 63 2.15 5.21 -5.23
CA LYS A 63 1.71 6.61 -5.25
C LYS A 63 1.68 7.22 -3.85
N ILE A 64 1.39 6.41 -2.83
CA ILE A 64 1.31 6.84 -1.45
C ILE A 64 2.70 6.86 -0.80
N VAL A 65 3.46 5.78 -0.98
CA VAL A 65 4.84 5.64 -0.49
C VAL A 65 5.78 5.37 -1.66
N PRO A 66 6.25 6.42 -2.34
CA PRO A 66 7.19 6.27 -3.43
C PRO A 66 8.55 5.81 -2.88
N GLY A 67 9.15 4.79 -3.51
CA GLY A 67 10.48 4.29 -3.13
C GLY A 67 10.48 3.17 -2.11
N ASP A 68 9.34 2.51 -1.87
CA ASP A 68 9.32 1.26 -1.09
C ASP A 68 9.91 0.10 -1.91
N ASP A 69 11.03 -0.45 -1.42
CA ASP A 69 11.72 -1.59 -2.02
C ASP A 69 10.87 -2.87 -2.06
N ALA A 70 10.03 -3.10 -1.04
CA ALA A 70 9.19 -4.29 -0.97
C ALA A 70 8.11 -4.27 -2.05
N ILE A 71 7.48 -3.10 -2.25
CA ILE A 71 6.45 -2.90 -3.28
C ILE A 71 7.07 -3.04 -4.67
N THR A 72 8.24 -2.42 -4.90
CA THR A 72 8.95 -2.48 -6.19
C THR A 72 9.36 -3.91 -6.55
N LYS A 73 9.89 -4.68 -5.59
CA LYS A 73 10.26 -6.09 -5.79
C LYS A 73 9.04 -6.94 -6.13
N GLU A 74 7.92 -6.71 -5.46
CA GLU A 74 6.70 -7.47 -5.72
C GLU A 74 6.09 -7.12 -7.08
N LEU A 75 6.10 -5.85 -7.47
CA LEU A 75 5.65 -5.38 -8.78
C LEU A 75 6.41 -6.10 -9.91
N ALA A 76 7.74 -6.20 -9.79
CA ALA A 76 8.57 -6.89 -10.77
C ALA A 76 8.21 -8.38 -10.91
N LYS A 77 7.94 -9.07 -9.80
CA LYS A 77 7.48 -10.47 -9.82
C LYS A 77 6.11 -10.63 -10.49
N VAL A 78 5.17 -9.75 -10.15
CA VAL A 78 3.80 -9.76 -10.72
C VAL A 78 3.86 -9.53 -12.23
N GLN A 79 4.64 -8.55 -12.69
CA GLN A 79 4.83 -8.27 -14.11
C GLN A 79 5.46 -9.44 -14.86
N GLN A 80 6.43 -10.13 -14.26
CA GLN A 80 7.02 -11.32 -14.85
C GLN A 80 5.98 -12.43 -15.04
N LYS A 81 5.21 -12.76 -14.00
CA LYS A 81 4.14 -13.77 -14.06
C LYS A 81 3.09 -13.42 -15.13
N LYS A 82 2.68 -12.16 -15.19
CA LYS A 82 1.73 -11.64 -16.18
C LYS A 82 2.24 -11.78 -17.61
N ARG A 83 3.53 -11.51 -17.85
CA ARG A 83 4.15 -11.72 -19.18
C ARG A 83 4.15 -13.20 -19.56
N GLU A 84 4.55 -14.07 -18.64
CA GLU A 84 4.60 -15.51 -18.87
C GLU A 84 3.22 -16.09 -19.19
N LYS A 85 2.16 -15.65 -18.49
CA LYS A 85 0.77 -16.05 -18.80
C LYS A 85 0.34 -15.61 -20.20
N ARG A 86 0.52 -14.32 -20.51
CA ARG A 86 0.15 -13.79 -21.83
C ARG A 86 0.91 -14.48 -22.97
N GLU A 87 2.16 -14.85 -22.77
CA GLU A 87 2.93 -15.62 -23.76
C GLU A 87 2.39 -17.05 -23.93
N LYS A 88 2.03 -17.73 -22.83
CA LYS A 88 1.41 -19.07 -22.88
C LYS A 88 0.06 -19.03 -23.60
N GLU A 89 -0.78 -18.06 -23.27
CA GLU A 89 -2.08 -17.85 -23.92
C GLU A 89 -1.93 -17.56 -25.41
N LYS A 90 -1.00 -16.66 -25.79
CA LYS A 90 -0.71 -16.38 -27.21
C LYS A 90 -0.24 -17.61 -27.97
N LYS A 91 0.62 -18.44 -27.36
CA LYS A 91 1.09 -19.70 -27.99
C LYS A 91 -0.05 -20.71 -28.15
N ALA A 92 -0.88 -20.87 -27.12
CA ALA A 92 -2.04 -21.76 -27.16
C ALA A 92 -3.07 -21.31 -28.21
N PHE A 93 -3.36 -20.01 -28.27
CA PHE A 93 -4.25 -19.43 -29.27
C PHE A 93 -3.68 -19.62 -30.68
N LYS A 94 -2.39 -19.32 -30.91
CA LYS A 94 -1.79 -19.50 -32.22
C LYS A 94 -1.87 -20.95 -32.73
N GLY A 95 -1.78 -21.94 -31.85
CA GLY A 95 -1.96 -23.36 -32.22
C GLY A 95 -3.41 -23.81 -32.43
N LEU A 96 -4.39 -23.05 -31.91
CA LEU A 96 -5.82 -23.36 -32.06
C LEU A 96 -6.43 -22.75 -33.34
N PHE A 97 -5.81 -21.70 -33.88
CA PHE A 97 -6.28 -20.97 -35.08
C PHE A 97 -5.38 -21.17 -36.31
N SER A 98 -4.47 -22.15 -36.26
CA SER A 98 -3.60 -22.56 -37.38
C SER A 98 -3.97 -23.94 -37.89
#